data_AF-A0A843G4R0-F1
#
_entry.id   AF-A0A843G4R0-F1
#
_cell.length_a   1.000
_cell.length_b   1.000
_cell.length_c   1.000
_cell.angle_alpha   90.00
_cell.angle_beta   90.00
_cell.angle_gamma   90.00
#
_symmetry.space_group_name_H-M   'P 1'
#
loop_
_entity.id
_entity.type
_entity.pdbx_description
1 polymer ?
#
loop_
_entity_poly.entity_id
_entity_poly.type
_entity_poly.pdbx_seq_one_letter_code
_entity_poly.pdbx_strand_id
1 'polypeptide(L)'
;MNELYEKMINESVAALQADVDVISKNRYNDFKIVDAKPYADAVAGMTCADGQAKSVIDLHKKSVESHYKVLTSVTETIRPEDDPFIEHYQTPPILEILCEEDGEFADSMATFIQAIADSETLITKESVRRYGGFYGPTCVVDFALMPGSTSNVVNQILKTIHIP
;
A
#
# COMPACT_ATOMS: atom_id res chain seq x y z
N MET A 1 -25.61 2.86 -4.80
CA MET A 1 -24.44 1.94 -4.86
C MET A 1 -23.40 2.47 -5.83
N ASN A 2 -23.74 2.74 -7.10
CA ASN A 2 -22.81 3.34 -8.06
C ASN A 2 -22.20 4.68 -7.60
N GLU A 3 -23.01 5.59 -7.05
CA GLU A 3 -22.51 6.89 -6.54
C GLU A 3 -21.52 6.75 -5.36
N LEU A 4 -21.75 5.78 -4.49
CA LEU A 4 -20.84 5.49 -3.37
C LEU A 4 -19.50 4.94 -3.89
N TYR A 5 -19.54 4.01 -4.84
CA TYR A 5 -18.33 3.45 -5.44
C TYR A 5 -17.55 4.49 -6.24
N GLU A 6 -18.24 5.32 -7.02
CA GLU A 6 -17.62 6.41 -7.76
C GLU A 6 -16.93 7.41 -6.82
N LYS A 7 -17.60 7.79 -5.72
CA LYS A 7 -16.98 8.61 -4.66
C LYS A 7 -15.71 7.97 -4.11
N MET A 8 -15.79 6.68 -3.72
CA MET A 8 -14.64 5.96 -3.15
C MET A 8 -13.47 5.91 -4.14
N ILE A 9 -13.74 5.67 -5.43
CA ILE A 9 -12.73 5.67 -6.48
C ILE A 9 -12.12 7.07 -6.62
N ASN A 10 -12.95 8.11 -6.74
CA ASN A 10 -12.48 9.48 -6.95
C ASN A 10 -11.63 9.99 -5.78
N GLU A 11 -12.05 9.75 -4.52
CA GLU A 11 -11.27 10.11 -3.33
C GLU A 11 -9.93 9.34 -3.27
N SER A 12 -9.93 8.05 -3.63
CA SER A 12 -8.71 7.23 -3.64
C SER A 12 -7.74 7.65 -4.74
N VAL A 13 -8.24 7.90 -5.94
CA VAL A 13 -7.45 8.36 -7.09
C VAL A 13 -6.91 9.76 -6.83
N ALA A 14 -7.67 10.65 -6.20
CA ALA A 14 -7.19 11.99 -5.86
C ALA A 14 -6.02 11.95 -4.86
N ALA A 15 -6.10 11.11 -3.82
CA ALA A 15 -5.01 10.92 -2.87
C ALA A 15 -3.75 10.34 -3.56
N LEU A 16 -3.92 9.30 -4.39
CA LEU A 16 -2.82 8.70 -5.14
C LEU A 16 -2.18 9.69 -6.13
N GLN A 17 -3.00 10.47 -6.83
CA GLN A 17 -2.52 11.47 -7.79
C GLN A 17 -1.68 12.54 -7.08
N ALA A 18 -2.08 12.95 -5.87
CA ALA A 18 -1.31 13.89 -5.06
C ALA A 18 0.10 13.37 -4.76
N ASP A 19 0.25 12.08 -4.44
CA ASP A 19 1.54 11.45 -4.22
C ASP A 19 2.36 11.37 -5.52
N VAL A 20 1.74 10.90 -6.61
CA VAL A 20 2.41 10.75 -7.91
C VAL A 20 2.89 12.08 -8.46
N ASP A 21 2.11 13.14 -8.34
CA ASP A 21 2.46 14.48 -8.81
C ASP A 21 3.65 15.05 -8.04
N VAL A 22 3.66 14.88 -6.72
CA VAL A 22 4.77 15.30 -5.86
C VAL A 22 6.04 14.52 -6.19
N ILE A 23 5.95 13.19 -6.29
CA ILE A 23 7.08 12.33 -6.65
C ILE A 23 7.62 12.71 -8.04
N SER A 24 6.74 12.89 -9.02
CA SER A 24 7.14 13.22 -10.40
C SER A 24 7.87 14.56 -10.46
N LYS A 25 7.42 15.55 -9.68
CA LYS A 25 8.04 16.88 -9.62
C LYS A 25 9.36 16.91 -8.87
N ASN A 26 9.45 16.18 -7.76
CA ASN A 26 10.57 16.27 -6.82
C ASN A 26 11.56 15.10 -6.94
N ARG A 27 11.34 14.16 -7.86
CA ARG A 27 12.20 12.97 -8.06
C ARG A 27 13.68 13.35 -8.08
N TYR A 28 14.50 12.57 -7.38
CA TYR A 28 15.94 12.75 -7.24
C TYR A 28 16.40 13.99 -6.45
N ASN A 29 15.49 14.67 -5.75
CA ASN A 29 15.82 15.70 -4.77
C ASN A 29 15.52 15.21 -3.34
N ASP A 30 16.00 15.95 -2.36
CA ASP A 30 15.69 15.68 -0.95
C ASP A 30 14.18 15.78 -0.71
N PHE A 31 13.59 14.72 -0.18
CA PHE A 31 12.20 14.72 0.26
C PHE A 31 12.05 15.63 1.48
N LYS A 32 11.04 16.50 1.48
CA LYS A 32 10.64 17.27 2.66
C LYS A 32 9.26 16.86 3.09
N ILE A 33 8.99 16.81 4.40
CA ILE A 33 7.65 16.44 4.92
C ILE A 33 6.56 17.38 4.37
N VAL A 34 6.89 18.65 4.13
CA VAL A 34 5.96 19.62 3.52
C VAL A 34 5.53 19.24 2.10
N ASP A 35 6.31 18.41 1.39
CA ASP A 35 5.94 17.89 0.08
C ASP A 35 4.72 16.95 0.17
N ALA A 36 4.46 16.33 1.33
CA ALA A 36 3.29 15.48 1.56
C ALA A 36 1.99 16.26 1.82
N LYS A 37 2.03 17.60 1.85
CA LYS A 37 0.84 18.44 2.11
C LYS A 37 -0.31 18.19 1.11
N PRO A 38 -0.08 18.01 -0.20
CA PRO A 38 -1.16 17.72 -1.15
C PRO A 38 -1.94 16.43 -0.80
N TYR A 39 -1.25 15.38 -0.35
CA TYR A 39 -1.91 14.16 0.14
C TYR A 39 -2.78 14.44 1.36
N ALA A 40 -2.23 15.14 2.36
CA ALA A 40 -2.98 15.51 3.55
C ALA A 40 -4.23 16.34 3.23
N ASP A 41 -4.15 17.21 2.23
CA ASP A 41 -5.29 18.01 1.74
C ASP A 41 -6.35 17.17 1.02
N ALA A 42 -5.92 16.21 0.18
CA ALA A 42 -6.83 15.27 -0.47
C ALA A 42 -7.63 14.46 0.57
N VAL A 43 -6.95 13.94 1.59
CA VAL A 43 -7.59 13.22 2.70
C VAL A 43 -8.52 14.15 3.51
N ALA A 44 -8.09 15.38 3.80
CA ALA A 44 -8.92 16.35 4.50
C ALA A 44 -10.23 16.67 3.75
N GLY A 45 -10.22 16.58 2.42
CA GLY A 45 -11.38 16.75 1.55
C GLY A 45 -12.40 15.60 1.58
N MET A 46 -12.05 14.43 2.12
CA MET A 46 -12.95 13.27 2.15
C MET A 46 -14.19 13.54 2.99
N THR A 47 -15.33 13.05 2.52
CA THR A 47 -16.64 13.21 3.16
C THR A 47 -17.27 11.86 3.51
N CYS A 48 -18.20 11.83 4.47
CA CYS A 48 -18.96 10.62 4.76
C CYS A 48 -20.24 10.60 3.91
N ALA A 49 -20.46 9.53 3.15
CA ALA A 49 -21.70 9.29 2.40
C ALA A 49 -22.59 8.23 3.07
N ASP A 50 -23.82 8.09 2.60
CA ASP A 50 -24.74 7.04 3.04
C ASP A 50 -24.13 5.64 2.82
N GLY A 51 -24.21 4.80 3.85
CA GLY A 51 -23.56 3.48 3.86
C GLY A 51 -22.10 3.48 4.33
N GLN A 52 -21.53 4.64 4.66
CA GLN A 52 -20.21 4.75 5.30
C GLN A 52 -20.35 5.11 6.79
N ALA A 53 -19.43 4.61 7.61
CA ALA A 53 -19.35 4.99 9.02
C ALA A 53 -18.58 6.30 9.17
N LYS A 54 -19.27 7.37 9.61
CA LYS A 54 -18.64 8.69 9.82
C LYS A 54 -17.43 8.63 10.74
N SER A 55 -17.50 7.82 11.80
CA SER A 55 -16.40 7.63 12.74
C SER A 55 -15.12 7.09 12.08
N VAL A 56 -15.25 6.24 11.05
CA VAL A 56 -14.10 5.70 10.31
C VAL A 56 -13.46 6.76 9.44
N ILE A 57 -14.26 7.55 8.71
CA ILE A 57 -13.76 8.66 7.89
C ILE A 57 -13.10 9.74 8.76
N ASP A 58 -13.75 10.13 9.86
CA ASP A 58 -13.20 11.12 10.80
C ASP A 58 -11.87 10.64 11.41
N LEU A 59 -11.79 9.35 11.77
CA LEU A 59 -10.56 8.76 12.31
C LEU A 59 -9.42 8.79 11.29
N HIS A 60 -9.69 8.44 10.03
CA HIS A 60 -8.69 8.49 8.96
C HIS A 60 -8.18 9.92 8.74
N LYS A 61 -9.11 10.89 8.61
CA LYS A 61 -8.76 12.31 8.48
C LYS A 61 -7.92 12.82 9.63
N LYS A 62 -8.33 12.49 10.87
CA LYS A 62 -7.62 12.92 12.06
C LYS A 62 -6.25 12.28 12.17
N SER A 63 -6.13 11.02 11.79
CA SER A 63 -4.86 10.32 11.72
C SER A 63 -3.90 11.08 10.79
N VAL A 64 -4.27 11.29 9.52
CA VAL A 64 -3.39 11.95 8.54
C VAL A 64 -3.03 13.39 8.94
N GLU A 65 -4.00 14.16 9.44
CA GLU A 65 -3.74 15.51 9.97
C GLU A 65 -2.71 15.50 11.11
N SER A 66 -2.89 14.60 12.08
CA SER A 66 -1.99 14.46 13.21
C SER A 66 -0.58 14.05 12.77
N HIS A 67 -0.45 13.08 11.86
CA HIS A 67 0.84 12.64 11.34
C HIS A 67 1.57 13.80 10.65
N TYR A 68 0.91 14.49 9.71
CA TYR A 68 1.51 15.62 9.00
C TYR A 68 1.96 16.72 9.97
N LYS A 69 1.10 17.09 10.93
CA LYS A 69 1.40 18.13 11.92
C LYS A 69 2.59 17.74 12.81
N VAL A 70 2.59 16.51 13.34
CA VAL A 70 3.65 16.05 14.24
C VAL A 70 4.97 15.96 13.49
N LEU A 71 4.99 15.28 12.34
CA LEU A 71 6.20 15.10 11.53
C LEU A 71 6.81 16.45 11.14
N THR A 72 6.00 17.38 10.62
CA THR A 72 6.46 18.74 10.25
C THR A 72 7.02 19.52 11.45
N SER A 73 6.59 19.20 12.68
CA SER A 73 7.07 19.88 13.89
C SER A 73 8.38 19.31 14.45
N VAL A 74 8.74 18.08 14.10
CA VAL A 74 9.90 17.38 14.68
C VAL A 74 11.08 17.27 13.72
N THR A 75 10.85 17.29 12.40
CA THR A 75 11.92 17.20 11.40
C THR A 75 11.51 17.83 10.06
N GLU A 76 12.48 18.19 9.23
CA GLU A 76 12.27 18.71 7.87
C GLU A 76 12.16 17.58 6.84
N THR A 77 12.96 16.52 7.04
CA THR A 77 13.06 15.36 6.15
C THR A 77 13.02 14.07 6.97
N ILE A 78 12.67 12.97 6.31
CA ILE A 78 12.75 11.61 6.82
C ILE A 78 13.66 10.88 5.85
N ARG A 79 14.73 10.25 6.37
CA ARG A 79 15.57 9.41 5.53
C ARG A 79 15.00 8.00 5.52
N PRO A 80 15.27 7.20 4.48
CA PRO A 80 14.87 5.80 4.47
C PRO A 80 15.30 5.05 5.74
N GLU A 81 16.46 5.38 6.33
CA GLU A 81 16.98 4.71 7.54
C GLU A 81 16.21 5.08 8.81
N ASP A 82 15.43 6.16 8.77
CA ASP A 82 14.57 6.58 9.88
C ASP A 82 13.22 5.84 9.86
N ASP A 83 12.94 5.07 8.79
CA ASP A 83 11.79 4.18 8.71
C ASP A 83 12.07 2.84 9.41
N PRO A 84 11.30 2.47 10.45
CA PRO A 84 11.48 1.19 11.13
C PRO A 84 11.14 -0.03 10.24
N PHE A 85 10.52 0.17 9.08
CA PHE A 85 10.14 -0.90 8.15
C PHE A 85 11.20 -1.12 7.07
N ILE A 86 12.06 -2.11 7.30
CA ILE A 86 13.00 -2.67 6.32
C ILE A 86 12.29 -3.10 5.01
N GLU A 87 10.98 -3.31 5.03
CA GLU A 87 10.14 -3.64 3.85
C GLU A 87 10.34 -2.65 2.70
N HIS A 88 10.53 -1.36 2.97
CA HIS A 88 10.75 -0.35 1.93
C HIS A 88 12.12 -0.46 1.23
N TYR A 89 13.03 -1.30 1.72
CA TYR A 89 14.27 -1.65 1.04
C TYR A 89 14.15 -2.89 0.15
N GLN A 90 12.99 -3.58 0.15
CA GLN A 90 12.63 -4.60 -0.85
C GLN A 90 12.22 -3.94 -2.17
N THR A 91 13.04 -2.99 -2.63
CA THR A 91 12.79 -2.25 -3.86
C THR A 91 13.14 -3.12 -5.07
N PRO A 92 12.45 -2.95 -6.21
CA PRO A 92 12.80 -3.67 -7.43
C PRO A 92 14.30 -3.61 -7.79
N PRO A 93 15.01 -2.47 -7.65
CA PRO A 93 16.45 -2.42 -7.89
C PRO A 93 17.30 -3.36 -7.03
N ILE A 94 16.96 -3.56 -5.75
CA ILE A 94 17.70 -4.48 -4.88
C ILE A 94 17.45 -5.93 -5.31
N LEU A 95 16.20 -6.27 -5.66
CA LEU A 95 15.87 -7.60 -6.17
C LEU A 95 16.54 -7.88 -7.52
N GLU A 96 16.63 -6.87 -8.39
CA GLU A 96 17.36 -6.97 -9.66
C GLU A 96 18.84 -7.25 -9.44
N ILE A 97 19.52 -6.49 -8.56
CA ILE A 97 20.92 -6.74 -8.20
C ILE A 97 21.09 -8.16 -7.64
N LEU A 98 20.19 -8.61 -6.75
CA LEU A 98 20.25 -9.96 -6.20
C LEU A 98 20.07 -11.04 -7.27
N CYS A 99 19.22 -10.83 -8.28
CA CYS A 99 19.08 -11.75 -9.40
C CYS A 99 20.33 -11.75 -10.32
N GLU A 100 21.04 -10.63 -10.44
CA GLU A 100 22.29 -10.55 -11.19
C GLU A 100 23.45 -11.26 -10.46
N GLU A 101 23.49 -11.15 -9.14
CA GLU A 101 24.56 -11.72 -8.30
C GLU A 101 24.35 -13.20 -7.94
N ASP A 102 23.09 -13.67 -7.88
CA ASP A 102 22.73 -15.03 -7.50
C ASP A 102 21.70 -15.65 -8.47
N GLY A 103 22.18 -16.62 -9.27
CA GLY A 103 21.37 -17.31 -10.28
C GLY A 103 20.27 -18.21 -9.69
N GLU A 104 20.51 -18.86 -8.54
CA GLU A 104 19.48 -19.69 -7.89
C GLU A 104 18.37 -18.79 -7.31
N PHE A 105 18.75 -17.62 -6.79
CA PHE A 105 17.79 -16.60 -6.38
C PHE A 105 16.98 -16.06 -7.58
N ALA A 106 17.62 -15.81 -8.72
CA ALA A 106 16.94 -15.37 -9.93
C ALA A 106 15.90 -16.39 -10.43
N ASP A 107 16.26 -17.68 -10.45
CA ASP A 107 15.37 -18.77 -10.83
C ASP A 107 14.18 -18.91 -9.86
N SER A 108 14.46 -18.75 -8.57
CA SER A 108 13.44 -18.69 -7.50
C SER A 108 12.46 -17.54 -7.71
N MET A 109 12.98 -16.35 -8.02
CA MET A 109 12.17 -15.15 -8.29
C MET A 109 11.31 -15.32 -9.55
N ALA A 110 11.87 -15.83 -10.64
CA ALA A 110 11.13 -16.08 -11.88
C ALA A 110 9.98 -17.08 -11.64
N THR A 111 10.25 -18.16 -10.90
CA THR A 111 9.25 -19.15 -10.52
C THR A 111 8.12 -18.54 -9.70
N PHE A 112 8.46 -17.70 -8.72
CA PHE A 112 7.47 -17.03 -7.88
C PHE A 112 6.63 -16.00 -8.65
N ILE A 113 7.24 -15.22 -9.54
CA ILE A 113 6.53 -14.25 -10.41
C ILE A 113 5.49 -14.96 -11.28
N GLN A 114 5.87 -16.08 -11.91
CA GLN A 114 4.94 -16.85 -12.73
C GLN A 114 3.79 -17.41 -11.89
N ALA A 115 4.07 -17.89 -10.67
CA ALA A 115 3.05 -18.40 -9.75
C ALA A 115 2.01 -17.34 -9.36
N ILE A 116 2.44 -16.08 -9.19
CA ILE A 116 1.52 -14.95 -8.94
C ILE A 116 0.63 -14.72 -10.17
N ALA A 117 1.22 -14.69 -11.37
CA ALA A 117 0.48 -14.51 -12.62
C ALA A 117 -0.59 -15.60 -12.83
N ASP A 118 -0.24 -16.86 -12.56
CA ASP A 118 -1.14 -18.00 -12.67
C ASP A 118 -2.24 -18.01 -11.58
N SER A 119 -2.08 -17.21 -10.53
CA SER A 119 -2.99 -17.15 -9.37
C SER A 119 -4.01 -16.01 -9.44
N GLU A 120 -4.22 -15.40 -10.60
CA GLU A 120 -5.15 -14.27 -10.80
C GLU A 120 -6.54 -14.51 -10.20
N THR A 121 -7.09 -15.71 -10.37
CA THR A 121 -8.42 -16.07 -9.84
C THR A 121 -8.46 -16.03 -8.30
N LEU A 122 -7.42 -16.55 -7.64
CA LEU A 122 -7.30 -16.52 -6.18
C LEU A 122 -7.15 -15.08 -5.69
N ILE A 123 -6.25 -14.32 -6.31
CA ILE A 123 -5.96 -12.93 -5.97
C ILE A 123 -7.23 -12.07 -6.11
N THR A 124 -7.92 -12.18 -7.25
CA THR A 124 -9.17 -11.46 -7.53
C THR A 124 -10.24 -11.76 -6.49
N LYS A 125 -10.46 -13.03 -6.18
CA LYS A 125 -11.44 -13.46 -5.18
C LYS A 125 -11.15 -12.86 -3.81
N GLU A 126 -9.90 -12.87 -3.38
CA GLU A 126 -9.52 -12.34 -2.05
C GLU A 126 -9.56 -10.81 -2.01
N SER A 127 -9.18 -10.12 -3.09
CA SER A 127 -9.32 -8.67 -3.22
C SER A 127 -10.78 -8.22 -3.11
N VAL A 128 -11.70 -8.90 -3.79
CA VAL A 128 -13.15 -8.61 -3.69
C VAL A 128 -13.67 -8.86 -2.27
N ARG A 129 -13.24 -9.94 -1.61
CA ARG A 129 -13.64 -10.24 -0.23
C ARG A 129 -13.17 -9.19 0.77
N ARG A 130 -11.93 -8.72 0.66
CA ARG A 130 -11.38 -7.65 1.51
C ARG A 130 -12.18 -6.36 1.34
N TYR A 131 -12.30 -5.91 0.10
CA TYR A 131 -12.98 -4.65 -0.20
C TYR A 131 -14.47 -4.69 0.16
N GLY A 132 -15.12 -5.84 -0.05
CA GLY A 132 -16.52 -6.07 0.30
C GLY A 132 -16.76 -6.28 1.80
N GLY A 133 -15.74 -6.22 2.66
CA GLY A 133 -15.88 -6.36 4.11
C GLY A 133 -16.18 -7.79 4.59
N PHE A 134 -15.93 -8.81 3.76
CA PHE A 134 -16.19 -10.22 4.11
C PHE A 134 -15.45 -10.67 5.39
N TYR A 135 -14.26 -10.09 5.62
CA TYR A 135 -13.42 -10.39 6.79
C TYR A 135 -13.63 -9.39 7.95
N GLY A 136 -14.61 -8.50 7.86
CA GLY A 136 -14.84 -7.44 8.86
C GLY A 136 -13.87 -6.26 8.73
N PRO A 137 -13.74 -5.41 9.77
CA PRO A 137 -12.87 -4.23 9.75
C PRO A 137 -11.40 -4.63 9.89
N THR A 138 -10.79 -5.08 8.79
CA THR A 138 -9.35 -5.39 8.74
C THR A 138 -8.58 -4.16 8.24
N CYS A 139 -7.87 -3.49 9.15
CA CYS A 139 -7.04 -2.31 8.85
C CYS A 139 -5.55 -2.63 8.61
N VAL A 140 -5.12 -3.87 8.85
CA VAL A 140 -3.73 -4.32 8.61
C VAL A 140 -3.77 -5.72 8.00
N VAL A 141 -3.43 -5.82 6.71
CA VAL A 141 -3.46 -7.09 5.96
C VAL A 141 -2.07 -7.58 5.57
N ASP A 142 -1.04 -6.78 5.82
CA ASP A 142 0.29 -6.99 5.23
C ASP A 142 1.12 -7.98 6.07
N PHE A 143 0.97 -7.95 7.40
CA PHE A 143 1.73 -8.78 8.35
C PHE A 143 0.90 -9.78 9.15
N ALA A 144 -0.42 -9.72 9.05
CA ALA A 144 -1.28 -10.58 9.86
C ALA A 144 -1.41 -11.97 9.23
N LEU A 145 -1.09 -13.03 9.98
CA LEU A 145 -1.40 -14.42 9.58
C LEU A 145 -2.87 -14.73 9.84
N MET A 146 -3.77 -14.10 9.08
CA MET A 146 -5.22 -14.28 9.21
C MET A 146 -5.87 -14.60 7.86
N PRO A 147 -7.08 -15.22 7.85
CA PRO A 147 -7.83 -15.44 6.63
C PRO A 147 -8.01 -14.13 5.85
N GLY A 148 -7.70 -14.16 4.55
CA GLY A 148 -7.80 -12.97 3.71
C GLY A 148 -6.66 -11.97 3.84
N SER A 149 -5.60 -12.21 4.61
CA SER A 149 -4.43 -11.32 4.60
C SER A 149 -3.56 -11.49 3.35
N THR A 150 -2.68 -10.53 3.05
CA THR A 150 -1.70 -10.60 1.97
C THR A 150 -0.79 -11.82 2.17
N SER A 151 -0.26 -12.01 3.39
CA SER A 151 0.58 -13.15 3.73
C SER A 151 -0.14 -14.49 3.59
N ASN A 152 -1.44 -14.56 3.89
CA ASN A 152 -2.22 -15.77 3.65
C ASN A 152 -2.36 -16.07 2.15
N VAL A 153 -2.65 -15.07 1.31
CA VAL A 153 -2.75 -15.28 -0.14
C VAL A 153 -1.41 -15.73 -0.72
N VAL A 154 -0.32 -15.05 -0.38
CA VAL A 154 1.03 -15.43 -0.80
C VAL A 154 1.36 -16.86 -0.35
N ASN A 155 1.06 -17.24 0.89
CA ASN A 155 1.29 -18.60 1.37
C ASN A 155 0.46 -19.66 0.63
N GLN A 156 -0.74 -19.35 0.16
CA GLN A 156 -1.52 -20.28 -0.64
C GLN A 156 -0.87 -20.50 -2.02
N ILE A 157 -0.28 -19.46 -2.61
CA ILE A 157 0.48 -19.54 -3.86
C ILE A 157 1.79 -20.34 -3.64
N LEU A 158 2.52 -20.06 -2.56
CA LEU A 158 3.79 -20.73 -2.26
C LEU A 158 3.63 -22.24 -2.02
N LYS A 159 2.48 -22.70 -1.51
CA LYS A 159 2.19 -24.13 -1.32
C LYS A 159 2.14 -24.93 -2.61
N THR A 160 1.90 -24.29 -3.75
CA THR A 160 1.71 -24.97 -5.03
C THR A 160 2.96 -24.98 -5.89
N ILE A 161 4.05 -24.38 -5.42
CA ILE A 161 5.28 -24.24 -6.20
C ILE A 161 6.48 -24.81 -5.44
N HIS A 162 7.47 -25.25 -6.22
CA HIS A 162 8.77 -25.64 -5.70
C HIS A 162 9.74 -24.50 -6.03
N ILE A 163 10.33 -23.92 -4.98
CA ILE A 163 11.43 -22.98 -5.14
C ILE A 163 12.73 -23.82 -5.26
N PRO A 164 13.55 -23.56 -6.30
CA PRO A 164 14.84 -24.24 -6.51
C PRO A 164 15.76 -24.25 -5.29
#